data_AF-A0A8T0S2W0-F1
#
_entry.id   AF-A0A8T0S2W0-F1
#
_cell.length_a   1.000
_cell.length_b   1.000
_cell.length_c   1.000
_cell.angle_alpha   90.00
_cell.angle_beta   90.00
_cell.angle_gamma   90.00
#
_symmetry.space_group_name_H-M   'P 1'
#
loop_
_entity.id
_entity.type
_entity.pdbx_description
1 polymer ?
#
loop_
_entity_poly.entity_id
_entity_poly.type
_entity_poly.pdbx_seq_one_letter_code
_entity_poly.pdbx_strand_id
1 'polypeptide(L)'
;MAHGLAGGVGFGPLRCCPSASSSPTTVRPTLDALPRRSLRVRASASPPPAAPAIEVRDVGLSVTTRRGRVLPVLKGCSLQVPPGQLWMLLGPNGCGKSTLLKCDASSQGQKRASNTGAKNCSQVLAGFLNPSAGTVYINRPCSYVFQNPDHQVVMPTVDSDVAFGLGKLNLPLNEVRSRVSKSLDAVGMLSYSQRPIQTLSGGQKQRVAIAGALAEASKVLLLDELTTFLDEHDQMGVIKAVRNSVAADGEAAALWVTHRLEELKYADGAIYMEDGQIIIQGDVATLSSFIKKKQARYFGHFEL
;
A
#
# COMPACT_ATOMS: atom_id res chain seq x y z
N MET A 1 -69.13 12.75 24.96
CA MET A 1 -68.31 12.50 26.16
C MET A 1 -67.06 13.36 26.02
N ALA A 2 -67.01 14.65 26.35
CA ALA A 2 -67.30 15.42 27.58
C ALA A 2 -66.33 15.13 28.75
N HIS A 3 -65.77 16.24 29.29
CA HIS A 3 -64.83 16.46 30.42
C HIS A 3 -63.33 16.41 30.05
N GLY A 4 -62.50 17.48 30.15
CA GLY A 4 -62.52 18.74 30.93
C GLY A 4 -61.88 18.49 32.32
N LEU A 5 -60.74 19.07 32.74
CA LEU A 5 -60.43 20.46 33.16
C LEU A 5 -58.91 20.50 33.51
N ALA A 6 -58.08 21.47 33.11
CA ALA A 6 -57.93 22.87 33.53
C ALA A 6 -57.22 23.09 34.89
N GLY A 7 -56.19 23.94 34.87
CA GLY A 7 -55.49 24.47 36.05
C GLY A 7 -54.27 25.36 35.71
N GLY A 8 -54.51 26.60 35.27
CA GLY A 8 -53.53 27.71 35.37
C GLY A 8 -53.35 28.13 36.85
N VAL A 9 -52.61 29.16 37.27
CA VAL A 9 -52.10 30.43 36.71
C VAL A 9 -51.21 31.04 37.82
N GLY A 10 -50.28 31.95 37.50
CA GLY A 10 -49.65 32.80 38.53
C GLY A 10 -48.58 33.77 38.01
N PHE A 11 -48.98 35.03 37.79
CA PHE A 11 -48.21 36.16 37.25
C PHE A 11 -47.66 37.11 38.36
N GLY A 12 -46.43 37.61 38.18
CA GLY A 12 -45.92 38.97 38.51
C GLY A 12 -45.68 39.41 39.98
N PRO A 13 -45.15 40.63 40.27
CA PRO A 13 -44.29 41.53 39.48
C PRO A 13 -43.10 42.22 40.27
N LEU A 14 -42.18 42.84 39.51
CA LEU A 14 -41.31 44.03 39.71
C LEU A 14 -40.93 44.57 41.12
N ARG A 15 -39.63 44.93 41.29
CA ARG A 15 -39.21 46.23 41.89
C ARG A 15 -37.74 46.62 41.61
N CYS A 16 -37.53 47.93 41.51
CA CYS A 16 -36.37 48.69 41.03
C CYS A 16 -35.22 48.90 42.05
N CYS A 17 -34.13 49.47 41.50
CA CYS A 17 -32.83 49.93 42.03
C CYS A 17 -32.81 50.73 43.35
N PRO A 18 -31.60 51.04 43.87
CA PRO A 18 -31.03 52.36 43.54
C PRO A 18 -29.53 52.37 43.17
N SER A 19 -29.15 53.46 42.52
CA SER A 19 -27.84 53.92 42.05
C SER A 19 -26.87 54.30 43.17
N ALA A 20 -25.56 54.10 42.94
CA ALA A 20 -24.51 54.92 43.52
C ALA A 20 -23.36 55.12 42.52
N SER A 21 -23.03 56.40 42.34
CA SER A 21 -22.04 57.00 41.45
C SER A 21 -20.62 56.97 42.04
N SER A 22 -19.60 56.71 41.20
CA SER A 22 -18.32 57.45 41.23
C SER A 22 -17.43 57.04 40.06
N SER A 23 -16.97 58.04 39.31
CA SER A 23 -16.04 57.95 38.19
C SER A 23 -14.56 58.08 38.68
N PRO A 24 -13.53 58.14 37.82
CA PRO A 24 -12.48 57.11 37.76
C PRO A 24 -11.13 57.58 38.34
N THR A 25 -10.38 56.69 38.97
CA THR A 25 -8.97 56.96 39.32
C THR A 25 -8.04 56.28 38.32
N THR A 26 -7.36 57.09 37.53
CA THR A 26 -6.33 56.72 36.57
C THR A 26 -5.14 56.10 37.31
N VAL A 27 -4.86 54.81 37.05
CA VAL A 27 -3.56 54.20 37.35
C VAL A 27 -2.96 53.77 36.03
N ARG A 28 -1.95 54.50 35.56
CA ARG A 28 -1.09 54.10 34.44
C ARG A 28 -0.10 53.05 34.94
N PRO A 29 -0.04 51.84 34.36
CA PRO A 29 1.15 51.01 34.46
C PRO A 29 2.11 51.39 33.34
N THR A 30 3.34 51.65 33.73
CA THR A 30 4.52 51.81 32.89
C THR A 30 4.71 50.61 31.95
N LEU A 31 4.83 50.89 30.65
CA LEU A 31 5.24 49.94 29.62
C LEU A 31 6.75 49.69 29.74
N ASP A 32 7.13 48.72 30.56
CA ASP A 32 8.48 48.16 30.50
C ASP A 32 8.60 47.24 29.28
N ALA A 33 9.56 47.59 28.42
CA ALA A 33 9.85 46.92 27.18
C ALA A 33 10.40 45.51 27.43
N LEU A 34 9.60 44.49 27.10
CA LEU A 34 10.07 43.10 27.02
C LEU A 34 10.98 42.91 25.79
N PRO A 35 12.13 42.23 25.93
CA PRO A 35 13.05 42.04 24.82
C PRO A 35 12.44 41.14 23.74
N ARG A 36 12.44 41.62 22.49
CA ARG A 36 12.07 40.83 21.30
C ARG A 36 13.07 39.68 21.12
N ARG A 37 12.77 38.53 21.73
CA ARG A 37 13.39 37.25 21.36
C ARG A 37 12.91 36.90 19.95
N SER A 38 13.79 37.08 18.97
CA SER A 38 13.63 36.48 17.65
C SER A 38 13.47 34.97 17.82
N LEU A 39 12.26 34.44 17.61
CA LEU A 39 12.06 33.01 17.42
C LEU A 39 12.84 32.63 16.15
N ARG A 40 14.06 32.12 16.34
CA ARG A 40 14.67 31.28 15.32
C ARG A 40 13.76 30.08 15.18
N VAL A 41 13.00 30.02 14.09
CA VAL A 41 12.41 28.80 13.58
C VAL A 41 13.58 27.83 13.44
N ARG A 42 13.76 26.92 14.41
CA ARG A 42 14.58 25.74 14.21
C ARG A 42 13.90 25.01 13.05
N ALA A 43 14.58 24.97 11.91
CA ALA A 43 14.26 24.00 10.88
C ALA A 43 14.07 22.67 11.60
N SER A 44 12.85 22.12 11.52
CA SER A 44 12.52 20.83 12.09
C SER A 44 13.48 19.82 11.48
N ALA A 45 14.48 19.40 12.24
CA ALA A 45 15.30 18.26 11.88
C ALA A 45 14.33 17.11 11.60
N SER A 46 14.39 16.59 10.37
CA SER A 46 13.65 15.39 9.98
C SER A 46 13.86 14.32 11.05
N PRO A 47 12.81 13.59 11.46
CA PRO A 47 12.98 12.48 12.39
C PRO A 47 14.05 11.53 11.85
N PRO A 48 14.83 10.86 12.73
CA PRO A 48 15.80 9.86 12.29
C PRO A 48 15.09 8.87 11.36
N PRO A 49 15.71 8.44 10.25
CA PRO A 49 15.04 7.59 9.28
C PRO A 49 14.55 6.34 10.01
N ALA A 50 13.22 6.17 10.03
CA ALA A 50 12.60 4.97 10.54
C ALA A 50 13.20 3.76 9.81
N ALA A 51 13.37 2.64 10.52
CA ALA A 51 13.88 1.41 9.92
C ALA A 51 13.07 1.07 8.65
N PRO A 52 13.70 0.61 7.56
CA PRO A 52 13.00 0.34 6.31
C PRO A 52 11.94 -0.73 6.52
N ALA A 53 10.80 -0.60 5.83
CA ALA A 53 9.74 -1.62 5.86
C ALA A 53 10.14 -2.88 5.08
N ILE A 54 10.95 -2.72 4.03
CA ILE A 54 11.57 -3.82 3.27
C ILE A 54 13.06 -3.50 3.14
N GLU A 55 13.91 -4.46 3.47
CA GLU A 55 15.34 -4.36 3.24
C GLU A 55 15.87 -5.68 2.67
N VAL A 56 16.58 -5.57 1.54
CA VAL A 56 17.22 -6.69 0.86
C VAL A 56 18.70 -6.34 0.74
N ARG A 57 19.58 -7.25 1.18
CA ARG A 57 21.03 -7.06 1.10
C ARG A 57 21.67 -8.24 0.38
N ASP A 58 22.31 -7.95 -0.74
CA ASP A 58 23.13 -8.82 -1.57
C ASP A 58 22.47 -10.17 -1.88
N VAL A 59 21.16 -10.13 -2.18
CA VAL A 59 20.40 -11.35 -2.43
C VAL A 59 20.81 -11.97 -3.76
N GLY A 60 21.31 -13.19 -3.66
CA GLY A 60 21.60 -14.08 -4.78
C GLY A 60 20.60 -15.24 -4.84
N LEU A 61 20.17 -15.59 -6.04
CA LEU A 61 19.34 -16.77 -6.28
C LEU A 61 19.71 -17.41 -7.62
N SER A 62 19.97 -18.71 -7.59
CA SER A 62 20.24 -19.51 -8.78
C SER A 62 19.25 -20.66 -8.87
N VAL A 63 18.78 -20.96 -10.08
CA VAL A 63 17.86 -22.07 -10.35
C VAL A 63 18.55 -23.11 -11.21
N THR A 64 18.44 -24.38 -10.81
CA THR A 64 18.96 -25.51 -11.59
C THR A 64 17.92 -25.97 -12.62
N THR A 65 18.28 -25.93 -13.89
CA THR A 65 17.44 -26.41 -14.99
C THR A 65 17.32 -27.94 -15.00
N ARG A 66 16.34 -28.47 -15.72
CA ARG A 66 16.18 -29.94 -15.94
C ARG A 66 17.42 -30.62 -16.54
N ARG A 67 18.29 -29.86 -17.20
CA ARG A 67 19.55 -30.35 -17.79
C ARG A 67 20.75 -30.22 -16.83
N GLY A 68 20.50 -29.93 -15.54
CA GLY A 68 21.55 -29.78 -14.52
C GLY A 68 22.34 -28.47 -14.60
N ARG A 69 22.02 -27.56 -15.54
CA ARG A 69 22.68 -26.25 -15.61
C ARG A 69 22.14 -25.32 -14.53
N VAL A 70 23.03 -24.72 -13.76
CA VAL A 70 22.71 -23.68 -12.77
C VAL A 70 22.64 -22.33 -13.48
N LEU A 71 21.48 -21.68 -13.41
CA LEU A 71 21.25 -20.35 -14.00
C LEU A 71 21.07 -19.31 -12.88
N PRO A 72 21.94 -18.29 -12.79
CA PRO A 72 21.76 -17.21 -11.83
C PRO A 72 20.60 -16.31 -12.26
N VAL A 73 19.59 -16.17 -11.39
CA VAL A 73 18.40 -15.34 -11.62
C VAL A 73 18.50 -14.01 -10.90
N LEU A 74 18.98 -14.01 -9.64
CA LEU A 74 19.28 -12.80 -8.86
C LEU A 74 20.79 -12.78 -8.57
N LYS A 75 21.43 -11.64 -8.81
CA LYS A 75 22.89 -11.48 -8.82
C LYS A 75 23.32 -10.36 -7.86
N GLY A 76 23.07 -10.55 -6.56
CA GLY A 76 23.46 -9.58 -5.52
C GLY A 76 22.52 -8.37 -5.47
N CYS A 77 21.21 -8.62 -5.44
CA CYS A 77 20.22 -7.55 -5.37
C CYS A 77 20.21 -6.90 -3.97
N SER A 78 20.36 -5.58 -3.93
CA SER A 78 20.23 -4.77 -2.72
C SER A 78 19.22 -3.65 -2.94
N LEU A 79 18.20 -3.56 -2.09
CA LEU A 79 17.16 -2.53 -2.16
C LEU A 79 16.57 -2.22 -0.79
N GLN A 80 15.96 -1.05 -0.65
CA GLN A 80 15.23 -0.65 0.54
C GLN A 80 13.92 0.06 0.17
N VAL A 81 12.87 -0.19 0.95
CA VAL A 81 11.59 0.52 0.85
C VAL A 81 11.27 1.13 2.21
N PRO A 82 11.16 2.46 2.32
CA PRO A 82 10.78 3.14 3.55
C PRO A 82 9.32 2.85 3.96
N PRO A 83 9.01 2.88 5.27
CA PRO A 83 7.62 2.88 5.73
C PRO A 83 6.90 4.17 5.29
N GLY A 84 5.58 4.10 5.19
CA GLY A 84 4.68 5.16 4.76
C GLY A 84 4.72 5.48 3.26
N GLN A 85 5.40 4.68 2.44
CA GLN A 85 5.63 4.98 1.03
C GLN A 85 5.15 3.86 0.08
N LEU A 86 4.64 4.26 -1.09
CA LEU A 86 4.36 3.40 -2.22
C LEU A 86 5.56 3.45 -3.19
N TRP A 87 6.29 2.35 -3.27
CA TRP A 87 7.45 2.20 -4.15
C TRP A 87 7.15 1.29 -5.33
N MET A 88 7.85 1.52 -6.45
CA MET A 88 7.75 0.66 -7.63
C MET A 88 9.03 -0.14 -7.88
N LEU A 89 8.88 -1.39 -8.31
CA LEU A 89 9.96 -2.17 -8.91
C LEU A 89 9.74 -2.28 -10.42
N LEU A 90 10.59 -1.58 -11.16
CA LEU A 90 10.57 -1.44 -12.61
C LEU A 90 11.70 -2.23 -13.27
N GLY A 91 11.53 -2.53 -14.56
CA GLY A 91 12.52 -3.23 -15.37
C GLY A 91 11.87 -4.00 -16.51
N PRO A 92 12.66 -4.47 -17.51
CA PRO A 92 12.15 -5.24 -18.62
C PRO A 92 11.58 -6.61 -18.19
N ASN A 93 10.82 -7.23 -19.07
CA ASN A 93 10.29 -8.58 -18.81
C ASN A 93 11.44 -9.59 -18.70
N GLY A 94 11.32 -10.55 -17.78
CA GLY A 94 12.34 -11.57 -17.56
C GLY A 94 13.59 -11.13 -16.78
N CYS A 95 13.71 -9.87 -16.35
CA CYS A 95 14.87 -9.42 -15.58
C CYS A 95 14.92 -9.92 -14.13
N GLY A 96 13.89 -10.63 -13.66
CA GLY A 96 13.83 -11.19 -12.32
C GLY A 96 12.98 -10.41 -11.31
N LYS A 97 12.22 -9.37 -11.71
CA LYS A 97 11.30 -8.63 -10.80
C LYS A 97 10.34 -9.58 -10.10
N SER A 98 9.68 -10.42 -10.89
CA SER A 98 8.80 -11.47 -10.38
C SER A 98 9.59 -12.56 -9.67
N THR A 99 10.88 -12.80 -9.88
CA THR A 99 11.60 -13.73 -9.00
C THR A 99 11.95 -13.09 -7.65
N LEU A 100 12.17 -11.78 -7.64
CA LEU A 100 12.40 -10.98 -6.45
C LEU A 100 11.12 -10.85 -5.61
N LEU A 101 9.95 -10.70 -6.25
CA LEU A 101 8.63 -10.62 -5.58
C LEU A 101 7.83 -11.92 -5.50
N LYS A 102 7.80 -12.73 -6.56
CA LYS A 102 6.64 -13.53 -7.00
C LYS A 102 6.90 -15.04 -7.17
N CYS A 103 5.92 -15.76 -6.64
CA CYS A 103 5.46 -17.09 -7.02
C CYS A 103 4.76 -17.08 -8.38
N ASP A 104 5.19 -17.91 -9.34
CA ASP A 104 4.27 -18.31 -10.40
C ASP A 104 3.75 -19.71 -10.10
N ALA A 105 2.48 -19.79 -9.73
CA ALA A 105 1.73 -21.03 -9.51
C ALA A 105 1.20 -21.62 -10.83
N SER A 106 1.92 -21.43 -11.94
CA SER A 106 1.67 -22.12 -13.22
C SER A 106 2.25 -23.55 -13.23
N SER A 107 2.16 -24.24 -12.08
CA SER A 107 2.40 -25.67 -11.91
C SER A 107 1.40 -26.29 -10.93
N GLN A 108 0.11 -26.02 -11.13
CA GLN A 108 -0.94 -26.93 -10.66
C GLN A 108 -1.57 -27.64 -11.85
N GLY A 109 -0.92 -28.73 -12.22
CA GLY A 109 -1.40 -29.74 -13.17
C GLY A 109 -0.77 -31.08 -12.82
N GLN A 110 -1.41 -31.79 -11.89
CA GLN A 110 -1.29 -33.23 -11.60
C GLN A 110 0.09 -33.87 -11.37
N LYS A 111 0.26 -34.41 -10.17
CA LYS A 111 0.68 -35.81 -9.87
C LYS A 111 0.78 -35.91 -8.35
N ARG A 112 -0.18 -36.60 -7.70
CA ARG A 112 -0.13 -38.05 -7.38
C ARG A 112 1.27 -38.47 -6.92
N ALA A 113 1.32 -38.99 -5.70
CA ALA A 113 2.49 -39.46 -4.99
C ALA A 113 3.50 -40.17 -5.90
N SER A 114 4.64 -39.53 -6.12
CA SER A 114 5.90 -40.21 -6.44
C SER A 114 7.06 -39.25 -6.13
N ASN A 115 8.09 -39.79 -5.47
CA ASN A 115 9.35 -39.10 -5.19
C ASN A 115 10.06 -38.74 -6.49
N THR A 116 9.78 -37.58 -7.09
CA THR A 116 10.69 -36.82 -7.97
C THR A 116 10.02 -35.55 -8.48
N GLY A 117 10.70 -34.40 -8.30
CA GLY A 117 10.39 -33.17 -9.00
C GLY A 117 10.30 -31.95 -8.07
N ALA A 118 11.37 -31.17 -8.02
CA ALA A 118 11.35 -29.84 -7.45
C ALA A 118 10.27 -29.00 -8.15
N LYS A 119 9.21 -28.69 -7.42
CA LYS A 119 8.14 -27.78 -7.83
C LYS A 119 8.56 -26.39 -7.35
N ASN A 120 9.02 -25.55 -8.28
CA ASN A 120 9.63 -24.25 -7.99
C ASN A 120 8.54 -23.22 -7.64
N CYS A 121 8.31 -23.01 -6.35
CA CYS A 121 7.63 -21.83 -5.83
C CYS A 121 8.72 -20.81 -5.45
N SER A 122 8.94 -19.77 -6.25
CA SER A 122 10.08 -18.86 -6.09
C SER A 122 9.70 -17.57 -5.35
N GLN A 123 9.85 -17.46 -4.02
CA GLN A 123 9.48 -16.19 -3.36
C GLN A 123 10.45 -15.81 -2.24
N VAL A 124 11.39 -14.89 -2.51
CA VAL A 124 12.31 -14.42 -1.46
C VAL A 124 11.59 -13.44 -0.54
N LEU A 125 10.92 -12.42 -1.09
CA LEU A 125 10.24 -11.40 -0.28
C LEU A 125 9.02 -11.96 0.46
N ALA A 126 8.09 -12.62 -0.23
CA ALA A 126 6.91 -13.17 0.45
C ALA A 126 7.25 -14.31 1.46
N GLY A 127 8.49 -14.82 1.45
CA GLY A 127 9.03 -15.74 2.45
C GLY A 127 8.84 -17.23 2.13
N PHE A 128 8.67 -17.59 0.85
CA PHE A 128 8.49 -18.98 0.42
C PHE A 128 9.79 -19.63 -0.09
N LEU A 129 10.87 -18.87 -0.27
CA LEU A 129 12.22 -19.34 -0.49
C LEU A 129 13.20 -18.59 0.40
N ASN A 130 14.20 -19.32 0.89
CA ASN A 130 15.40 -18.72 1.44
C ASN A 130 16.34 -18.34 0.29
N PRO A 131 16.92 -17.14 0.30
CA PRO A 131 17.89 -16.75 -0.71
C PRO A 131 19.12 -17.66 -0.62
N SER A 132 19.80 -17.88 -1.75
CA SER A 132 21.04 -18.67 -1.78
C SER A 132 22.22 -17.92 -1.14
N ALA A 133 22.14 -16.60 -1.10
CA ALA A 133 23.08 -15.69 -0.45
C ALA A 133 22.36 -14.39 -0.08
N GLY A 134 22.89 -13.64 0.89
CA GLY A 134 22.33 -12.36 1.32
C GLY A 134 21.26 -12.49 2.41
N THR A 135 20.62 -11.36 2.73
CA THR A 135 19.59 -11.28 3.78
C THR A 135 18.37 -10.51 3.30
N VAL A 136 17.20 -10.88 3.82
CA VAL A 136 15.92 -10.22 3.56
C VAL A 136 15.23 -9.94 4.88
N TYR A 137 14.87 -8.68 5.06
CA TYR A 137 14.04 -8.20 6.15
C TYR A 137 12.75 -7.60 5.58
N ILE A 138 11.63 -7.97 6.17
CA ILE A 138 10.30 -7.43 5.86
C ILE A 138 9.55 -7.22 7.16
N ASN A 139 8.98 -6.03 7.32
CA ASN A 139 8.08 -5.74 8.42
C ASN A 139 6.78 -6.55 8.25
N ARG A 140 6.55 -7.53 9.14
CA ARG A 140 5.39 -8.42 9.10
C ARG A 140 4.24 -7.81 9.92
N PRO A 141 2.96 -8.13 9.62
CA PRO A 141 2.48 -9.04 8.57
C PRO A 141 2.58 -8.44 7.16
N CYS A 142 2.58 -9.31 6.15
CA CYS A 142 2.69 -8.95 4.73
C CYS A 142 1.49 -9.52 3.97
N SER A 143 0.90 -8.72 3.09
CA SER A 143 -0.15 -9.14 2.15
C SER A 143 0.39 -9.10 0.72
N TYR A 144 -0.17 -9.94 -0.14
CA TYR A 144 0.27 -10.10 -1.53
C TYR A 144 -0.93 -10.05 -2.48
N VAL A 145 -0.79 -9.34 -3.59
CA VAL A 145 -1.76 -9.32 -4.70
C VAL A 145 -1.09 -9.91 -5.94
N PHE A 146 -1.66 -10.99 -6.47
CA PHE A 146 -1.15 -11.67 -7.65
C PHE A 146 -1.50 -10.92 -8.93
N GLN A 147 -0.64 -11.04 -9.95
CA GLN A 147 -0.91 -10.53 -11.29
C GLN A 147 -2.25 -11.03 -11.87
N ASN A 148 -2.58 -12.32 -11.70
CA ASN A 148 -3.85 -12.86 -12.18
C ASN A 148 -4.83 -12.99 -11.01
N PRO A 149 -5.91 -12.20 -10.97
CA PRO A 149 -6.85 -12.23 -9.85
C PRO A 149 -7.64 -13.56 -9.79
N ASP A 150 -7.77 -14.30 -10.89
CA ASP A 150 -8.39 -15.64 -10.89
C ASP A 150 -7.61 -16.66 -10.04
N HIS A 151 -6.34 -16.40 -9.75
CA HIS A 151 -5.53 -17.28 -8.89
C HIS A 151 -5.70 -16.95 -7.40
N GLN A 152 -6.34 -15.83 -7.05
CA GLN A 152 -6.43 -15.30 -5.69
C GLN A 152 -7.86 -15.27 -5.16
N VAL A 153 -8.83 -14.95 -6.00
CA VAL A 153 -10.24 -14.83 -5.64
C VAL A 153 -10.89 -16.22 -5.73
N VAL A 154 -11.35 -16.76 -4.60
CA VAL A 154 -11.72 -18.17 -4.42
C VAL A 154 -13.08 -18.41 -3.77
N MET A 155 -13.66 -17.40 -3.11
CA MET A 155 -14.96 -17.56 -2.43
C MET A 155 -16.16 -17.38 -3.38
N PRO A 156 -17.39 -17.75 -2.98
CA PRO A 156 -18.57 -17.60 -3.83
C PRO A 156 -18.97 -16.13 -4.10
N THR A 157 -18.83 -15.25 -3.10
CA THR A 157 -19.27 -13.84 -3.16
C THR A 157 -18.13 -12.88 -2.85
N VAL A 158 -18.25 -11.64 -3.32
CA VAL A 158 -17.22 -10.61 -3.14
C VAL A 158 -16.90 -10.35 -1.68
N ASP A 159 -17.91 -10.19 -0.82
CA ASP A 159 -17.71 -9.93 0.60
C ASP A 159 -17.07 -11.12 1.33
N SER A 160 -17.47 -12.36 1.00
CA SER A 160 -16.90 -13.56 1.60
C SER A 160 -15.44 -13.75 1.20
N ASP A 161 -15.05 -13.36 -0.02
CA ASP A 161 -13.66 -13.41 -0.47
C ASP A 161 -12.76 -12.42 0.27
N VAL A 162 -13.22 -11.17 0.40
CA VAL A 162 -12.49 -10.17 1.19
C VAL A 162 -12.43 -10.55 2.66
N ALA A 163 -13.51 -11.12 3.22
CA ALA A 163 -13.54 -11.60 4.60
C ALA A 163 -12.63 -12.82 4.83
N PHE A 164 -12.40 -13.65 3.80
CA PHE A 164 -11.61 -14.88 3.92
C PHE A 164 -10.18 -14.59 4.39
N GLY A 165 -9.52 -13.55 3.85
CA GLY A 165 -8.18 -13.13 4.27
C GLY A 165 -8.10 -12.68 5.74
N LEU A 166 -9.22 -12.25 6.31
CA LEU A 166 -9.33 -11.85 7.71
C LEU A 166 -9.51 -13.03 8.66
N GLY A 167 -9.90 -14.22 8.19
CA GLY A 167 -10.18 -15.38 9.06
C GLY A 167 -9.00 -15.85 9.89
N LYS A 168 -7.76 -15.49 9.48
CA LYS A 168 -6.53 -15.74 10.24
C LYS A 168 -6.34 -14.77 11.42
N LEU A 169 -7.06 -13.65 11.40
CA LEU A 169 -7.07 -12.63 12.44
C LEU A 169 -8.27 -12.94 13.33
N ASN A 170 -8.07 -13.24 14.61
CA ASN A 170 -9.13 -13.55 15.57
C ASN A 170 -9.95 -12.29 15.93
N LEU A 171 -10.63 -11.71 14.93
CA LEU A 171 -11.34 -10.44 15.02
C LEU A 171 -12.83 -10.65 15.33
N PRO A 172 -13.44 -9.74 16.11
CA PRO A 172 -14.88 -9.67 16.25
C PRO A 172 -15.61 -9.50 14.90
N LEU A 173 -16.79 -10.11 14.75
CA LEU A 173 -17.56 -10.08 13.50
C LEU A 173 -17.91 -8.66 13.01
N ASN A 174 -18.17 -7.73 13.94
CA ASN A 174 -18.42 -6.33 13.60
C ASN A 174 -17.17 -5.65 13.01
N GLU A 175 -15.98 -5.99 13.48
CA GLU A 175 -14.72 -5.49 12.93
C GLU A 175 -14.46 -6.07 11.54
N VAL A 176 -14.67 -7.38 11.35
CA VAL A 176 -14.58 -8.02 10.03
C VAL A 176 -15.50 -7.32 9.03
N ARG A 177 -16.77 -7.13 9.37
CA ARG A 177 -17.74 -6.41 8.52
C ARG A 177 -17.31 -4.99 8.19
N SER A 178 -16.78 -4.26 9.18
CA SER A 178 -16.29 -2.90 8.98
C SER A 178 -15.09 -2.85 8.03
N ARG A 179 -14.11 -3.75 8.21
CA ARG A 179 -12.93 -3.82 7.34
C ARG A 179 -13.30 -4.20 5.91
N VAL A 180 -14.14 -5.21 5.72
CA VAL A 180 -14.65 -5.62 4.40
C VAL A 180 -15.37 -4.48 3.70
N SER A 181 -16.28 -3.79 4.41
CA SER A 181 -17.03 -2.67 3.82
C SER A 181 -16.10 -1.52 3.44
N LYS A 182 -15.15 -1.14 4.31
CA LYS A 182 -14.19 -0.06 4.04
C LYS A 182 -13.26 -0.39 2.86
N SER A 183 -12.75 -1.61 2.79
CA SER A 183 -11.82 -2.00 1.72
C SER A 183 -12.53 -2.13 0.37
N LEU A 184 -13.76 -2.65 0.34
CA LEU A 184 -14.58 -2.68 -0.87
C LEU A 184 -14.95 -1.29 -1.34
N ASP A 185 -15.30 -0.38 -0.42
CA ASP A 185 -15.59 1.02 -0.75
C ASP A 185 -14.36 1.73 -1.35
N ALA A 186 -13.19 1.53 -0.74
CA ALA A 186 -11.94 2.13 -1.20
C ALA A 186 -11.59 1.77 -2.66
N VAL A 187 -11.99 0.59 -3.14
CA VAL A 187 -11.77 0.16 -4.52
C VAL A 187 -13.03 0.29 -5.40
N GLY A 188 -14.12 0.88 -4.92
CA GLY A 188 -15.36 1.06 -5.69
C GLY A 188 -16.16 -0.23 -5.94
N MET A 189 -16.02 -1.23 -5.06
CA MET A 189 -16.70 -2.53 -5.16
C MET A 189 -17.81 -2.76 -4.12
N LEU A 190 -18.13 -1.76 -3.28
CA LEU A 190 -19.11 -1.90 -2.20
C LEU A 190 -20.51 -2.33 -2.70
N SER A 191 -20.98 -1.76 -3.80
CA SER A 191 -22.28 -2.11 -4.42
C SER A 191 -22.33 -3.52 -5.00
N TYR A 192 -21.17 -4.19 -5.13
CA TYR A 192 -21.05 -5.55 -5.67
C TYR A 192 -20.81 -6.58 -4.56
N SER A 193 -20.91 -6.21 -3.28
CA SER A 193 -20.51 -7.07 -2.15
C SER A 193 -21.15 -8.46 -2.14
N GLN A 194 -22.44 -8.56 -2.50
CA GLN A 194 -23.18 -9.84 -2.56
C GLN A 194 -23.12 -10.51 -3.95
N ARG A 195 -22.40 -9.93 -4.91
CA ARG A 195 -22.37 -10.45 -6.28
C ARG A 195 -21.53 -11.73 -6.34
N PRO A 196 -21.96 -12.76 -7.10
CA PRO A 196 -21.14 -13.95 -7.30
C PRO A 196 -19.85 -13.61 -8.08
N ILE A 197 -18.70 -14.07 -7.59
CA ILE A 197 -17.38 -13.75 -8.15
C ILE A 197 -17.25 -14.15 -9.63
N GLN A 198 -17.82 -15.29 -10.00
CA GLN A 198 -17.81 -15.80 -11.38
C GLN A 198 -18.46 -14.84 -12.39
N THR A 199 -19.29 -13.90 -11.94
CA THR A 199 -19.97 -12.91 -12.79
C THR A 199 -19.21 -11.60 -12.94
N LEU A 200 -18.04 -11.48 -12.30
CA LEU A 200 -17.19 -10.30 -12.35
C LEU A 200 -16.27 -10.33 -13.57
N SER A 201 -16.03 -9.16 -14.14
CA SER A 201 -14.93 -8.94 -15.10
C SER A 201 -13.56 -9.12 -14.45
N GLY A 202 -12.51 -9.30 -15.25
CA GLY A 202 -11.12 -9.40 -14.75
C GLY A 202 -10.71 -8.18 -13.91
N GLY A 203 -11.05 -6.96 -14.35
CA GLY A 203 -10.77 -5.75 -13.59
C GLY A 203 -11.56 -5.64 -12.27
N GLN A 204 -12.79 -6.15 -12.23
CA GLN A 204 -13.53 -6.25 -10.96
C GLN A 204 -12.90 -7.27 -10.02
N LYS A 205 -12.49 -8.44 -10.51
CA LYS A 205 -11.76 -9.43 -9.69
C LYS A 205 -10.44 -8.87 -9.17
N GLN A 206 -9.71 -8.10 -9.99
CA GLN A 206 -8.50 -7.39 -9.56
C GLN A 206 -8.77 -6.45 -8.39
N ARG A 207 -9.83 -5.65 -8.48
CA ARG A 207 -10.25 -4.77 -7.36
C ARG A 207 -10.60 -5.56 -6.10
N VAL A 208 -11.28 -6.70 -6.22
CA VAL A 208 -11.61 -7.57 -5.07
C VAL A 208 -10.35 -8.13 -4.42
N ALA A 209 -9.39 -8.62 -5.19
CA ALA A 209 -8.11 -9.11 -4.68
C ALA A 209 -7.36 -8.01 -3.89
N ILE A 210 -7.39 -6.77 -4.40
CA ILE A 210 -6.78 -5.62 -3.73
C ILE A 210 -7.54 -5.25 -2.47
N ALA A 211 -8.88 -5.25 -2.49
CA ALA A 211 -9.70 -5.04 -1.28
C ALA A 211 -9.40 -6.07 -0.20
N GLY A 212 -9.18 -7.34 -0.57
CA GLY A 212 -8.72 -8.38 0.35
C GLY A 212 -7.40 -8.01 1.03
N ALA A 213 -6.38 -7.62 0.25
CA ALA A 213 -5.09 -7.19 0.79
C ALA A 213 -5.19 -5.94 1.69
N LEU A 214 -6.03 -4.96 1.31
CA LEU A 214 -6.26 -3.76 2.11
C LEU A 214 -6.98 -4.07 3.43
N ALA A 215 -7.94 -5.00 3.42
CA ALA A 215 -8.69 -5.38 4.62
C ALA A 215 -7.78 -5.98 5.70
N GLU A 216 -6.75 -6.72 5.31
CA GLU A 216 -5.79 -7.33 6.25
C GLU A 216 -5.01 -6.31 7.07
N ALA A 217 -4.88 -5.06 6.59
CA ALA A 217 -4.13 -3.98 7.24
C ALA A 217 -2.68 -4.39 7.57
N SER A 218 -2.01 -5.02 6.62
CA SER A 218 -0.61 -5.48 6.75
C SER A 218 0.39 -4.33 6.75
N LYS A 219 1.56 -4.58 7.35
CA LYS A 219 2.69 -3.62 7.36
C LYS A 219 3.43 -3.57 6.03
N VAL A 220 3.30 -4.60 5.19
CA VAL A 220 3.81 -4.58 3.82
C VAL A 220 2.76 -5.11 2.85
N LEU A 221 2.57 -4.39 1.75
CA LEU A 221 1.75 -4.80 0.61
C LEU A 221 2.66 -5.04 -0.60
N LEU A 222 2.68 -6.27 -1.09
CA LEU A 222 3.38 -6.65 -2.31
C LEU A 222 2.36 -6.77 -3.45
N LEU A 223 2.52 -5.96 -4.48
CA LEU A 223 1.54 -5.81 -5.56
C LEU A 223 2.20 -6.16 -6.89
N ASP A 224 1.79 -7.27 -7.49
CA ASP A 224 2.34 -7.72 -8.77
C ASP A 224 1.41 -7.32 -9.92
N GLU A 225 1.84 -6.37 -10.76
CA GLU A 225 1.09 -5.89 -11.93
C GLU A 225 -0.31 -5.36 -11.58
N LEU A 226 -0.38 -4.51 -10.54
CA LEU A 226 -1.59 -3.95 -9.92
C LEU A 226 -2.68 -3.50 -10.91
N THR A 227 -2.28 -2.93 -12.05
CA THR A 227 -3.12 -2.19 -13.01
C THR A 227 -3.43 -2.94 -14.30
N THR A 228 -2.93 -4.18 -14.48
CA THR A 228 -2.96 -4.87 -15.79
C THR A 228 -4.37 -5.05 -16.38
N PHE A 229 -5.39 -5.26 -15.54
CA PHE A 229 -6.79 -5.49 -15.97
C PHE A 229 -7.71 -4.28 -15.85
N LEU A 230 -7.17 -3.11 -15.54
CA LEU A 230 -7.95 -1.92 -15.22
C LEU A 230 -7.82 -0.88 -16.34
N ASP A 231 -8.92 -0.19 -16.63
CA ASP A 231 -8.88 1.04 -17.41
C ASP A 231 -8.25 2.20 -16.62
N GLU A 232 -7.88 3.28 -17.30
CA GLU A 232 -7.16 4.40 -16.67
C GLU A 232 -7.89 5.00 -15.45
N HIS A 233 -9.22 5.07 -15.52
CA HIS A 233 -10.02 5.62 -14.43
C HIS A 233 -9.98 4.71 -13.20
N ASP A 234 -10.19 3.40 -13.40
CA ASP A 234 -10.16 2.41 -12.33
C ASP A 234 -8.75 2.23 -11.74
N GLN A 235 -7.69 2.34 -12.57
CA GLN A 235 -6.30 2.34 -12.11
C GLN A 235 -6.05 3.46 -11.09
N MET A 236 -6.48 4.68 -11.39
CA MET A 236 -6.30 5.83 -10.49
C MET A 236 -6.99 5.62 -9.15
N GLY A 237 -8.21 5.08 -9.15
CA GLY A 237 -8.97 4.79 -7.93
C GLY A 237 -8.24 3.78 -7.04
N VAL A 238 -7.78 2.69 -7.62
CA VAL A 238 -7.06 1.61 -6.92
C VAL A 238 -5.71 2.08 -6.37
N ILE A 239 -4.92 2.79 -7.17
CA ILE A 239 -3.62 3.34 -6.76
C ILE A 239 -3.81 4.28 -5.57
N LYS A 240 -4.83 5.15 -5.64
CA LYS A 240 -5.17 6.06 -4.54
C LYS A 240 -5.58 5.30 -3.28
N ALA A 241 -6.34 4.21 -3.41
CA ALA A 241 -6.72 3.35 -2.28
C ALA A 241 -5.48 2.76 -1.58
N VAL A 242 -4.55 2.21 -2.34
CA VAL A 242 -3.28 1.66 -1.82
C VAL A 242 -2.46 2.76 -1.13
N ARG A 243 -2.26 3.91 -1.80
CA ARG A 243 -1.48 5.02 -1.25
C ARG A 243 -2.09 5.55 0.05
N ASN A 244 -3.41 5.73 0.09
CA ASN A 244 -4.11 6.16 1.30
C ASN A 244 -3.95 5.15 2.44
N SER A 245 -4.02 3.85 2.14
CA SER A 245 -3.83 2.81 3.15
C SER A 245 -2.43 2.83 3.75
N VAL A 246 -1.42 3.05 2.92
CA VAL A 246 -0.01 3.09 3.34
C VAL A 246 0.31 4.38 4.11
N ALA A 247 -0.30 5.50 3.71
CA ALA A 247 -0.09 6.80 4.35
C ALA A 247 -0.88 6.97 5.68
N ALA A 248 -1.87 6.12 5.96
CA ALA A 248 -2.80 6.32 7.07
C ALA A 248 -2.12 6.29 8.45
N ASP A 249 -1.23 5.33 8.70
CA ASP A 249 -0.46 5.22 9.94
C ASP A 249 1.03 5.56 9.74
N GLY A 250 1.49 5.65 8.49
CA GLY A 250 2.90 5.88 8.14
C GLY A 250 3.83 4.72 8.48
N GLU A 251 3.28 3.58 8.90
CA GLU A 251 4.04 2.39 9.30
C GLU A 251 4.02 1.29 8.23
N ALA A 252 2.95 1.24 7.43
CA ALA A 252 2.84 0.31 6.32
C ALA A 252 3.70 0.75 5.12
N ALA A 253 4.06 -0.15 4.21
CA ALA A 253 4.67 0.19 2.92
C ALA A 253 4.07 -0.66 1.80
N ALA A 254 4.13 -0.17 0.57
CA ALA A 254 3.74 -0.93 -0.61
C ALA A 254 4.87 -1.02 -1.62
N LEU A 255 5.11 -2.21 -2.16
CA LEU A 255 6.00 -2.44 -3.29
C LEU A 255 5.19 -2.96 -4.48
N TRP A 256 5.13 -2.15 -5.52
CA TRP A 256 4.38 -2.42 -6.73
C TRP A 256 5.31 -2.77 -7.91
N VAL A 257 5.20 -3.99 -8.41
CA VAL A 257 5.89 -4.44 -9.63
C VAL A 257 5.08 -4.07 -10.85
N THR A 258 5.73 -3.43 -11.80
CA THR A 258 5.18 -3.18 -13.13
C THR A 258 6.33 -2.98 -14.11
N HIS A 259 6.03 -3.10 -15.39
CA HIS A 259 6.94 -2.73 -16.48
C HIS A 259 6.54 -1.41 -17.15
N ARG A 260 5.41 -0.81 -16.74
CA ARG A 260 4.85 0.43 -17.29
C ARG A 260 5.49 1.64 -16.62
N LEU A 261 6.18 2.45 -17.42
CA LEU A 261 7.01 3.56 -16.92
C LEU A 261 6.17 4.82 -16.69
N GLU A 262 5.08 4.96 -17.42
CA GLU A 262 4.08 6.01 -17.30
C GLU A 262 3.38 6.02 -15.92
N GLU A 263 3.39 4.89 -15.23
CA GLU A 263 2.84 4.71 -13.88
C GLU A 263 3.78 5.24 -12.78
N LEU A 264 5.05 5.53 -13.10
CA LEU A 264 6.07 6.00 -12.16
C LEU A 264 5.65 7.30 -11.43
N LYS A 265 4.82 8.12 -12.08
CA LYS A 265 4.29 9.37 -11.50
C LYS A 265 3.41 9.16 -10.25
N TYR A 266 2.97 7.93 -9.99
CA TYR A 266 2.09 7.61 -8.86
C TYR A 266 2.83 7.12 -7.61
N ALA A 267 4.12 6.81 -7.72
CA ALA A 267 4.93 6.32 -6.61
C ALA A 267 5.66 7.45 -5.88
N ASP A 268 6.08 7.18 -4.65
CA ASP A 268 6.95 8.05 -3.87
C ASP A 268 8.44 7.80 -4.21
N GLY A 269 8.77 6.58 -4.62
CA GLY A 269 10.10 6.17 -5.06
C GLY A 269 10.06 4.93 -5.95
N ALA A 270 11.19 4.59 -6.55
CA ALA A 270 11.28 3.44 -7.43
C ALA A 270 12.67 2.80 -7.45
N ILE A 271 12.66 1.54 -7.86
CA ILE A 271 13.82 0.68 -8.04
C ILE A 271 13.77 0.18 -9.47
N TYR A 272 14.89 0.24 -10.18
CA TYR A 272 15.01 -0.25 -11.54
C TYR A 272 15.97 -1.44 -11.60
N MET A 273 15.49 -2.54 -12.17
CA MET A 273 16.17 -3.84 -12.18
C MET A 273 16.38 -4.34 -13.61
N GLU A 274 17.57 -4.89 -13.88
CA GLU A 274 17.94 -5.52 -15.14
C GLU A 274 18.83 -6.73 -14.93
N ASP A 275 18.65 -7.77 -15.75
CA ASP A 275 19.50 -8.97 -15.78
C ASP A 275 19.82 -9.58 -14.39
N GLY A 276 18.86 -9.54 -13.47
CA GLY A 276 19.02 -10.06 -12.12
C GLY A 276 19.68 -9.10 -11.13
N GLN A 277 19.85 -7.82 -11.46
CA GLN A 277 20.56 -6.82 -10.65
C GLN A 277 19.73 -5.55 -10.46
N ILE A 278 19.89 -4.92 -9.28
CA ILE A 278 19.37 -3.57 -9.04
C ILE A 278 20.37 -2.57 -9.64
N ILE A 279 19.92 -1.79 -10.62
CA ILE A 279 20.78 -0.84 -11.34
C ILE A 279 20.75 0.53 -10.65
N ILE A 280 19.57 0.95 -10.23
CA ILE A 280 19.37 2.24 -9.55
C ILE A 280 18.10 2.18 -8.69
N GLN A 281 18.10 2.91 -7.59
CA GLN A 281 16.93 3.16 -6.75
C GLN A 281 16.95 4.61 -6.26
N GLY A 282 15.78 5.19 -5.99
CA GLY A 282 15.67 6.58 -5.54
C GLY A 282 14.30 7.20 -5.80
N ASP A 283 14.26 8.52 -5.82
CA ASP A 283 13.03 9.26 -6.11
C ASP A 283 12.59 9.15 -7.58
N VAL A 284 11.33 9.50 -7.82
CA VAL A 284 10.71 9.46 -9.15
C VAL A 284 11.48 10.30 -10.18
N ALA A 285 12.03 11.46 -9.79
CA ALA A 285 12.73 12.36 -10.70
C ALA A 285 14.05 11.73 -11.20
N THR A 286 14.81 11.14 -10.29
CA THR A 286 16.06 10.43 -10.56
C THR A 286 15.81 9.24 -11.48
N LEU A 287 14.81 8.42 -11.16
CA LEU A 287 14.45 7.26 -11.98
C LEU A 287 13.95 7.67 -13.37
N SER A 288 13.07 8.67 -13.44
CA SER A 288 12.56 9.19 -14.71
C SER A 288 13.69 9.69 -15.62
N SER A 289 14.66 10.42 -15.06
CA SER A 289 15.82 10.91 -15.80
C SER A 289 16.70 9.78 -16.31
N PHE A 290 16.96 8.77 -15.47
CA PHE A 290 17.73 7.59 -15.83
C PHE A 290 17.07 6.80 -16.97
N ILE A 291 15.77 6.51 -16.85
CA ILE A 291 14.99 5.76 -17.83
C ILE A 291 14.95 6.50 -19.17
N LYS A 292 14.69 7.82 -19.17
CA LYS A 292 14.69 8.64 -20.40
C LYS A 292 16.04 8.62 -21.11
N LYS A 293 17.14 8.81 -20.37
CA LYS A 293 18.50 8.73 -20.95
C LYS A 293 18.79 7.36 -21.53
N LYS A 294 18.32 6.30 -20.87
CA LYS A 294 18.49 4.93 -21.32
C LYS A 294 17.71 4.66 -22.62
N GLN A 295 16.43 5.05 -22.67
CA GLN A 295 15.61 4.91 -23.89
C GLN A 295 16.21 5.69 -25.06
N ALA A 296 16.67 6.93 -24.85
CA ALA A 296 17.32 7.73 -25.88
C ALA A 296 18.55 7.03 -26.49
N ARG A 297 19.34 6.32 -25.67
CA ARG A 297 20.49 5.54 -26.16
C ARG A 297 20.08 4.34 -27.00
N TYR A 298 18.96 3.68 -26.70
CA TYR A 298 18.45 2.59 -27.52
C TYR A 298 17.94 3.07 -28.88
N PHE A 299 17.22 4.20 -28.93
CA PHE A 299 16.72 4.76 -30.18
C PHE A 299 17.83 5.37 -31.04
N GLY A 300 18.86 5.96 -30.44
CA GLY A 300 20.04 6.47 -31.16
C GLY A 300 20.92 5.38 -31.80
N HIS A 301 20.69 4.10 -31.50
CA HIS A 301 21.40 2.96 -32.12
C HIS A 301 20.68 2.38 -33.34
N PHE A 302 19.47 2.86 -33.69
CA PHE A 302 18.71 2.42 -34.88
C PHE A 302 18.80 3.41 -36.06
N GLU A 303 19.54 4.51 -35.92
CA GLU A 303 19.87 5.43 -37.03
C GLU A 303 21.36 5.33 -37.39
N LEU A 304 21.80 4.17 -37.90
CA LEU A 304 23.07 4.01 -38.65
C LEU A 304 22.92 2.94 -39.74
#